data_AF-A0AAU2GRE9-F1
#
_entry.id   AF-A0AAU2GRE9-F1
#
_cell.length_a   1.000
_cell.length_b   1.000
_cell.length_c   1.000
_cell.angle_alpha   90.00
_cell.angle_beta   90.00
_cell.angle_gamma   90.00
#
_symmetry.space_group_name_H-M   'P 1'
#
loop_
_entity.id
_entity.type
_entity.pdbx_description
1 polymer ?
#
loop_
_entity_poly.entity_id
_entity_poly.type
_entity_poly.pdbx_seq_one_letter_code
_entity_poly.pdbx_strand_id
1 'polypeptide(L)'
;MPSVPGLHLARRPPSDRALLRAVRDGRTDHFRHLYHRHYRAAHAYAASCMPAPMDAHALVCQAFEEVLNGALAQEASSAPYYGCLRQDLIDRIRRRAVAQLPAAADRLAPGFRAWATQGALWPLTEDGQLSVAFSRLSPLARCLIWHSVIENDTPTVISQITGVETGLLAEACLHARQTLHRTYADLYLARTGQPACRHKNTRPQPDAAPGALEPIPLLCPHCHIHPDLITLDLRLEAQLPAALLAWWPGHEYLRTKEVLARQTITPLLPATAARRSRLRTITAMLTAPLTGGRRPAAGRGRGIRPRATAAAVPALLVLLLTGIATSVLALTGAGQF
;
A
#
# COMPACT_ATOMS: atom_id res chain seq x y z
N MET A 1 -7.30 8.70 -49.87
CA MET A 1 -6.97 8.05 -48.57
C MET A 1 -7.40 9.00 -47.46
N PRO A 2 -8.62 8.88 -46.90
CA PRO A 2 -8.99 9.72 -45.78
C PRO A 2 -8.27 9.21 -44.52
N SER A 3 -7.58 10.13 -43.86
CA SER A 3 -6.84 9.92 -42.62
C SER A 3 -7.81 9.48 -41.51
N VAL A 4 -7.59 8.30 -40.92
CA VAL A 4 -8.34 7.85 -39.75
C VAL A 4 -8.04 8.81 -38.58
N PRO A 5 -9.04 9.46 -37.97
CA PRO A 5 -8.83 10.28 -36.80
C PRO A 5 -8.22 9.42 -35.69
N GLY A 6 -7.08 9.85 -35.16
CA GLY A 6 -6.38 9.13 -34.09
C GLY A 6 -7.35 8.87 -32.93
N LEU A 7 -7.66 7.60 -32.70
CA LEU A 7 -8.30 7.15 -31.47
C LEU A 7 -7.42 7.62 -30.32
N HIS A 8 -7.82 8.71 -29.69
CA HIS A 8 -7.30 9.08 -28.39
C HIS A 8 -7.86 8.05 -27.42
N LEU A 9 -7.24 6.87 -27.38
CA LEU A 9 -7.47 5.86 -26.36
C LEU A 9 -7.37 6.60 -25.04
N ALA A 10 -8.51 6.84 -24.39
CA ALA A 10 -8.58 7.58 -23.15
C ALA A 10 -7.58 6.92 -22.20
N ARG A 11 -6.47 7.60 -21.94
CA ARG A 11 -5.35 7.00 -21.22
C ARG A 11 -5.87 6.67 -19.84
N ARG A 12 -5.96 5.38 -19.54
CA ARG A 12 -6.49 4.88 -18.28
C ARG A 12 -5.79 5.59 -17.12
N PRO A 13 -6.52 6.04 -16.09
CA PRO A 13 -5.90 6.68 -14.94
C PRO A 13 -4.86 5.73 -14.32
N PRO A 14 -3.70 6.25 -13.88
CA PRO A 14 -2.63 5.43 -13.33
C PRO A 14 -3.09 4.65 -12.08
N SER A 15 -2.56 3.44 -11.95
CA SER A 15 -2.75 2.59 -10.76
C SER A 15 -2.02 3.17 -9.56
N ASP A 16 -2.38 2.71 -8.36
CA ASP A 16 -1.73 3.17 -7.12
C ASP A 16 -0.23 2.91 -7.16
N ARG A 17 0.17 1.74 -7.64
CA ARG A 17 1.57 1.37 -7.83
C ARG A 17 2.30 2.32 -8.78
N ALA A 18 1.64 2.75 -9.86
CA ALA A 18 2.22 3.69 -10.80
C ALA A 18 2.35 5.11 -10.20
N LEU A 19 1.34 5.54 -9.44
CA LEU A 19 1.36 6.82 -8.71
C LEU A 19 2.45 6.84 -7.63
N LEU A 20 2.58 5.77 -6.85
CA LEU A 20 3.61 5.65 -5.81
C LEU A 20 5.03 5.63 -6.38
N ARG A 21 5.24 4.94 -7.53
CA ARG A 21 6.50 5.03 -8.26
C ARG A 21 6.79 6.45 -8.72
N ALA A 22 5.80 7.14 -9.29
CA ALA A 22 5.96 8.54 -9.69
C ALA A 22 6.40 9.42 -8.51
N VAL A 23 5.79 9.24 -7.34
CA VAL A 23 6.17 9.96 -6.11
C VAL A 23 7.61 9.65 -5.69
N ARG A 24 8.02 8.38 -5.76
CA ARG A 24 9.41 7.95 -5.49
C ARG A 24 10.40 8.58 -6.47
N ASP A 25 10.01 8.74 -7.73
CA ASP A 25 10.76 9.47 -8.76
C ASP A 25 10.70 11.01 -8.57
N GLY A 26 10.23 11.46 -7.41
CA GLY A 26 10.13 12.87 -7.04
C GLY A 26 8.85 13.57 -7.48
N ARG A 27 7.96 12.95 -8.29
CA ARG A 27 6.67 13.52 -8.75
C ARG A 27 5.61 13.53 -7.64
N THR A 28 5.87 14.31 -6.60
CA THR A 28 5.05 14.44 -5.39
C THR A 28 3.62 14.92 -5.63
N ASP A 29 3.39 15.68 -6.69
CA ASP A 29 2.07 16.15 -7.11
C ASP A 29 1.10 14.99 -7.39
N HIS A 30 1.62 13.84 -7.86
CA HIS A 30 0.82 12.64 -8.13
C HIS A 30 0.23 12.02 -6.85
N PHE A 31 0.81 12.31 -5.67
CA PHE A 31 0.33 11.82 -4.38
C PHE A 31 -1.11 12.26 -4.10
N ARG A 32 -1.56 13.40 -4.65
CA ARG A 32 -2.94 13.87 -4.50
C ARG A 32 -3.97 12.86 -4.99
N HIS A 33 -3.65 12.10 -6.04
CA HIS A 33 -4.56 11.11 -6.59
C HIS A 33 -4.76 9.94 -5.62
N LEU A 34 -3.69 9.53 -4.93
CA LEU A 34 -3.76 8.52 -3.87
C LEU A 34 -4.57 9.04 -2.69
N TYR A 35 -4.31 10.28 -2.28
CA TYR A 35 -5.06 10.91 -1.20
C TYR A 35 -6.56 10.95 -1.49
N HIS A 36 -6.97 11.52 -2.63
CA HIS A 36 -8.38 11.57 -3.03
C HIS A 36 -9.04 10.19 -3.12
N ARG A 37 -8.32 9.19 -3.64
CA ARG A 37 -8.85 7.83 -3.84
C ARG A 37 -9.03 7.07 -2.53
N HIS A 38 -8.17 7.29 -1.53
CA HIS A 38 -8.19 6.50 -0.29
C HIS A 38 -8.76 7.26 0.91
N TYR A 39 -8.91 8.60 0.84
CA TYR A 39 -9.31 9.43 1.97
C TYR A 39 -10.60 8.95 2.64
N ARG A 40 -11.66 8.70 1.87
CA ARG A 40 -12.98 8.34 2.44
C ARG A 40 -12.94 7.04 3.23
N ALA A 41 -12.25 6.03 2.70
CA ALA A 41 -12.05 4.76 3.39
C ALA A 41 -11.18 4.94 4.63
N ALA A 42 -10.03 5.62 4.50
CA ALA A 42 -9.16 5.92 5.63
C ALA A 42 -9.90 6.67 6.75
N HIS A 43 -10.71 7.67 6.39
CA HIS A 43 -11.50 8.46 7.32
C HIS A 43 -12.64 7.66 7.95
N ALA A 44 -13.33 6.80 7.20
CA ALA A 44 -14.34 5.90 7.76
C ALA A 44 -13.73 4.99 8.84
N TYR A 45 -12.53 4.46 8.61
CA TYR A 45 -11.85 3.66 9.61
C TYR A 45 -11.40 4.52 10.81
N ALA A 46 -10.81 5.69 10.55
CA ALA A 46 -10.39 6.60 11.62
C ALA A 46 -11.56 7.04 12.51
N ALA A 47 -12.75 7.24 11.94
CA ALA A 47 -13.97 7.57 12.68
C ALA A 47 -14.42 6.45 13.63
N SER A 48 -14.08 5.19 13.32
CA SER A 48 -14.32 4.06 14.24
C SER A 48 -13.36 4.03 15.44
N CYS A 49 -12.21 4.70 15.31
CA CYS A 49 -11.22 4.83 16.38
C CYS A 49 -11.42 6.12 17.19
N MET A 50 -11.77 7.22 16.51
CA MET A 50 -11.94 8.57 17.08
C MET A 50 -13.30 9.13 16.66
N PRO A 51 -14.27 9.30 17.59
CA PRO A 51 -15.59 9.81 17.26
C PRO A 51 -15.57 11.29 16.85
N ALA A 52 -14.59 12.06 17.33
CA ALA A 52 -14.43 13.47 16.95
C ALA A 52 -13.88 13.58 15.50
N PRO A 53 -14.59 14.24 14.56
CA PRO A 53 -14.17 14.29 13.15
C PRO A 53 -12.79 14.90 12.91
N MET A 54 -12.40 15.89 13.69
CA MET A 54 -11.07 16.53 13.56
C MET A 54 -9.94 15.63 14.02
N ASP A 55 -10.15 14.85 15.08
CA ASP A 55 -9.16 13.89 15.55
C ASP A 55 -9.02 12.72 14.56
N ALA A 56 -10.14 12.22 14.03
CA ALA A 56 -10.15 11.22 12.96
C ALA A 56 -9.40 11.72 11.71
N HIS A 57 -9.68 12.94 11.27
CA HIS A 57 -8.98 13.58 10.16
C HIS A 57 -7.47 13.73 10.42
N ALA A 58 -7.07 14.12 11.64
CA ALA A 58 -5.67 14.24 12.01
C ALA A 58 -4.93 12.90 11.90
N LEU A 59 -5.52 11.79 12.35
CA LEU A 59 -4.94 10.45 12.18
C LEU A 59 -4.77 10.08 10.70
N VAL A 60 -5.77 10.38 9.87
CA VAL A 60 -5.72 10.15 8.42
C VAL A 60 -4.57 10.94 7.80
N CYS A 61 -4.48 12.24 8.07
CA CYS A 61 -3.43 13.10 7.55
C CYS A 61 -2.04 12.58 7.93
N GLN A 62 -1.83 12.23 9.19
CA GLN A 62 -0.57 11.69 9.67
C GLN A 62 -0.21 10.35 9.01
N ALA A 63 -1.18 9.45 8.80
CA ALA A 63 -0.95 8.19 8.09
C ALA A 63 -0.54 8.42 6.62
N PHE A 64 -1.16 9.38 5.92
CA PHE A 64 -0.74 9.74 4.57
C PHE A 64 0.64 10.43 4.54
N GLU A 65 0.98 11.22 5.56
CA GLU A 65 2.31 11.81 5.67
C GLU A 65 3.40 10.76 5.84
N GLU A 66 3.16 9.71 6.64
CA GLU A 66 4.08 8.57 6.74
C GLU A 66 4.27 7.86 5.40
N VAL A 67 3.17 7.59 4.69
CA VAL A 67 3.22 6.96 3.35
C VAL A 67 4.03 7.82 2.37
N LEU A 68 3.81 9.14 2.37
CA LEU A 68 4.54 10.06 1.50
C LEU A 68 6.03 10.11 1.87
N ASN A 69 6.36 10.21 3.15
CA ASN A 69 7.73 10.25 3.62
C ASN A 69 8.47 8.96 3.30
N GLY A 70 7.87 7.79 3.56
CA GLY A 70 8.46 6.49 3.21
C GLY A 70 8.65 6.31 1.70
N ALA A 71 7.70 6.78 0.89
CA ALA A 71 7.84 6.76 -0.57
C ALA A 71 9.03 7.60 -1.07
N LEU A 72 9.29 8.76 -0.44
CA LEU A 72 10.36 9.70 -0.81
C LEU A 72 11.73 9.29 -0.28
N ALA A 73 11.79 8.72 0.92
CA ALA A 73 13.03 8.26 1.55
C ALA A 73 13.61 7.01 0.86
N GLN A 74 12.90 6.42 -0.10
CA GLN A 74 13.28 5.18 -0.79
C GLN A 74 13.61 4.04 0.17
N GLU A 75 13.07 4.07 1.39
CA GLU A 75 13.38 3.11 2.45
C GLU A 75 13.07 1.69 1.97
N ALA A 76 14.08 0.81 1.93
CA ALA A 76 13.88 -0.61 1.62
C ALA A 76 13.03 -1.32 2.68
N SER A 77 13.09 -0.84 3.94
CA SER A 77 12.26 -1.28 5.07
C SER A 77 10.84 -0.71 5.05
N SER A 78 10.52 0.25 4.17
CA SER A 78 9.15 0.52 3.71
C SER A 78 8.67 -0.61 2.77
N ALA A 79 8.94 -1.84 3.20
CA ALA A 79 8.66 -3.09 2.51
C ALA A 79 7.24 -3.05 1.93
N PRO A 80 7.06 -3.54 0.70
CA PRO A 80 6.13 -3.02 -0.29
C PRO A 80 4.67 -3.08 0.19
N TYR A 81 4.19 -1.99 0.79
CA TYR A 81 2.77 -1.68 1.02
C TYR A 81 1.86 -2.85 1.45
N TYR A 82 2.25 -3.87 2.21
CA TYR A 82 1.39 -5.08 2.41
C TYR A 82 0.69 -5.61 1.13
N GLY A 83 1.23 -5.31 -0.06
CA GLY A 83 0.51 -5.45 -1.33
C GLY A 83 -0.63 -4.47 -1.62
N CYS A 84 -1.22 -3.80 -0.63
CA CYS A 84 -2.40 -2.93 -0.73
C CYS A 84 -2.26 -1.63 0.09
N LEU A 85 -2.28 -0.46 -0.58
CA LEU A 85 -2.18 0.86 0.08
C LEU A 85 -3.32 1.12 1.08
N ARG A 86 -4.54 0.67 0.77
CA ARG A 86 -5.73 0.84 1.63
C ARG A 86 -5.52 0.16 2.98
N GLN A 87 -5.04 -1.08 2.96
CA GLN A 87 -4.72 -1.86 4.16
C GLN A 87 -3.61 -1.18 4.98
N ASP A 88 -2.53 -0.72 4.34
CA ASP A 88 -1.42 -0.04 5.02
C ASP A 88 -1.87 1.25 5.72
N LEU A 89 -2.72 2.06 5.08
CA LEU A 89 -3.28 3.26 5.69
C LEU A 89 -4.12 2.95 6.94
N ILE A 90 -5.00 1.93 6.85
CA ILE A 90 -5.85 1.51 7.95
C ILE A 90 -5.00 1.04 9.14
N ASP A 91 -3.97 0.25 8.88
CA ASP A 91 -3.05 -0.26 9.90
C ASP A 91 -2.24 0.87 10.57
N ARG A 92 -1.77 1.87 9.81
CA ARG A 92 -1.14 3.08 10.36
C ARG A 92 -2.09 3.88 11.25
N ILE A 93 -3.31 4.11 10.78
CA ILE A 93 -4.35 4.83 11.55
C ILE A 93 -4.61 4.11 12.87
N ARG A 94 -4.81 2.80 12.83
CA ARG A 94 -5.01 1.97 14.01
C ARG A 94 -3.86 2.09 15.00
N ARG A 95 -2.61 1.89 14.57
CA ARG A 95 -1.43 2.00 15.44
C ARG A 95 -1.35 3.37 16.10
N ARG A 96 -1.61 4.44 15.35
CA ARG A 96 -1.59 5.81 15.89
C ARG A 96 -2.73 6.05 16.87
N ALA A 97 -3.93 5.52 16.61
CA ALA A 97 -5.03 5.58 17.56
C ALA A 97 -4.71 4.83 18.86
N VAL A 98 -4.11 3.62 18.79
CA VAL A 98 -3.63 2.89 19.98
C VAL A 98 -2.60 3.72 20.75
N ALA A 99 -1.68 4.39 20.07
CA ALA A 99 -0.67 5.23 20.69
C ALA A 99 -1.24 6.45 21.45
N GLN A 100 -2.49 6.84 21.21
CA GLN A 100 -3.17 7.89 21.97
C GLN A 100 -3.67 7.40 23.35
N LEU A 101 -3.74 6.09 23.58
CA LEU A 101 -4.33 5.52 24.80
C LEU A 101 -3.73 6.09 26.10
N PRO A 102 -2.40 6.28 26.26
CA PRO A 102 -1.84 6.80 27.50
C PRO A 102 -2.18 8.27 27.78
N ALA A 103 -2.40 9.08 26.74
CA ALA A 103 -2.49 10.54 26.85
C ALA A 103 -3.90 11.09 26.63
N ALA A 104 -4.77 10.36 25.94
CA ALA A 104 -6.07 10.84 25.49
C ALA A 104 -7.10 9.71 25.33
N ALA A 105 -7.18 8.80 26.32
CA ALA A 105 -8.10 7.67 26.29
C ALA A 105 -9.57 8.09 26.14
N ASP A 106 -9.96 9.22 26.74
CA ASP A 106 -11.30 9.81 26.67
C ASP A 106 -11.71 10.23 25.24
N ARG A 107 -10.73 10.52 24.38
CA ARG A 107 -10.97 10.87 22.97
C ARG A 107 -11.17 9.65 22.07
N LEU A 108 -10.86 8.44 22.53
CA LEU A 108 -11.04 7.21 21.75
C LEU A 108 -12.50 6.75 21.81
N ALA A 109 -12.99 6.18 20.70
CA ALA A 109 -14.31 5.56 20.66
C ALA A 109 -14.42 4.46 21.75
N PRO A 110 -15.54 4.36 22.48
CA PRO A 110 -15.64 3.46 23.64
C PRO A 110 -15.26 2.00 23.34
N GLY A 111 -15.72 1.45 22.21
CA GLY A 111 -15.38 0.08 21.80
C GLY A 111 -13.90 -0.08 21.47
N PHE A 112 -13.32 0.87 20.71
CA PHE A 112 -11.90 0.87 20.38
C PHE A 112 -11.04 0.98 21.63
N ARG A 113 -11.42 1.88 22.55
CA ARG A 113 -10.74 2.06 23.84
C ARG A 113 -10.75 0.77 24.65
N ALA A 114 -11.91 0.13 24.78
CA ALA A 114 -12.04 -1.13 25.53
C ALA A 114 -11.10 -2.21 24.97
N TRP A 115 -11.10 -2.38 23.65
CA TRP A 115 -10.18 -3.31 22.97
C TRP A 115 -8.69 -2.93 23.16
N ALA A 116 -8.35 -1.64 23.04
CA ALA A 116 -6.98 -1.18 23.19
C ALA A 116 -6.47 -1.35 24.63
N THR A 117 -7.30 -1.05 25.65
CA THR A 117 -6.98 -1.24 27.07
C THR A 117 -6.79 -2.71 27.43
N GLN A 118 -7.44 -3.63 26.72
CA GLN A 118 -7.22 -5.08 26.86
C GLN A 118 -5.92 -5.58 26.20
N GLY A 119 -5.05 -4.67 25.75
CA GLY A 119 -3.76 -5.00 25.15
C GLY A 119 -3.77 -5.03 23.62
N ALA A 120 -4.82 -4.47 22.98
CA ALA A 120 -4.96 -4.44 21.53
C ALA A 120 -4.80 -5.84 20.89
N LEU A 121 -5.37 -6.84 21.56
CA LEU A 121 -5.18 -8.24 21.21
C LEU A 121 -5.82 -8.55 19.86
N TRP A 122 -5.12 -9.37 19.07
CA TRP A 122 -5.74 -10.00 17.90
C TRP A 122 -6.77 -11.01 18.39
N PRO A 123 -7.97 -11.04 17.80
CA PRO A 123 -8.89 -12.13 18.04
C PRO A 123 -8.16 -13.44 17.80
N LEU A 124 -8.21 -14.35 18.77
CA LEU A 124 -7.67 -15.70 18.63
C LEU A 124 -8.51 -16.44 17.57
N THR A 125 -8.20 -16.23 16.29
CA THR A 125 -8.67 -17.13 15.24
C THR A 125 -8.00 -18.47 15.48
N GLU A 126 -8.76 -19.57 15.31
CA GLU A 126 -8.40 -20.92 15.78
C GLU A 126 -6.95 -21.34 15.51
N ASP A 127 -6.32 -20.88 14.42
CA ASP A 127 -4.99 -21.35 14.03
C ASP A 127 -3.98 -20.30 13.52
N GLY A 128 -4.38 -19.03 13.37
CA GLY A 128 -3.55 -17.94 12.82
C GLY A 128 -3.04 -18.15 11.38
N GLN A 129 -3.31 -19.29 10.75
CA GLN A 129 -2.78 -19.65 9.44
C GLN A 129 -3.31 -18.80 8.30
N LEU A 130 -4.52 -18.25 8.44
CA LEU A 130 -5.14 -17.46 7.38
C LEU A 130 -4.36 -16.17 7.12
N SER A 131 -3.92 -15.47 8.16
CA SER A 131 -3.10 -14.26 8.02
C SER A 131 -1.71 -14.59 7.45
N VAL A 132 -1.13 -15.75 7.83
CA VAL A 132 0.12 -16.25 7.26
C VAL A 132 -0.03 -16.63 5.79
N ALA A 133 -1.12 -17.30 5.41
CA ALA A 133 -1.43 -17.64 4.03
C ALA A 133 -1.58 -16.38 3.17
N PHE A 134 -2.33 -15.40 3.69
CA PHE A 134 -2.53 -14.12 3.02
C PHE A 134 -1.21 -13.36 2.84
N SER A 135 -0.33 -13.34 3.84
CA SER A 135 0.94 -12.62 3.76
C SER A 135 1.93 -13.21 2.75
N ARG A 136 1.81 -14.51 2.43
CA ARG A 136 2.59 -15.22 1.41
C ARG A 136 2.15 -14.95 -0.03
N LEU A 137 0.97 -14.35 -0.23
CA LEU A 137 0.47 -14.02 -1.57
C LEU A 137 1.28 -12.89 -2.22
N SER A 138 1.21 -12.83 -3.55
CA SER A 138 1.78 -11.70 -4.28
C SER A 138 1.12 -10.37 -3.86
N PRO A 139 1.83 -9.23 -3.94
CA PRO A 139 1.26 -7.91 -3.69
C PRO A 139 -0.09 -7.67 -4.39
N LEU A 140 -0.17 -8.05 -5.67
CA LEU A 140 -1.38 -7.87 -6.47
C LEU A 140 -2.54 -8.75 -5.97
N ALA A 141 -2.29 -10.02 -5.65
CA ALA A 141 -3.31 -10.92 -5.15
C ALA A 141 -3.89 -10.45 -3.80
N ARG A 142 -3.02 -9.98 -2.88
CA ARG A 142 -3.48 -9.35 -1.62
C ARG A 142 -4.37 -8.14 -1.87
N CYS A 143 -3.97 -7.27 -2.81
CA CYS A 143 -4.74 -6.08 -3.19
C CYS A 143 -6.11 -6.44 -3.78
N LEU A 144 -6.15 -7.42 -4.69
CA LEU A 144 -7.40 -7.90 -5.29
C LEU A 144 -8.35 -8.46 -4.23
N ILE A 145 -7.87 -9.32 -3.32
CA ILE A 145 -8.70 -9.87 -2.23
C ILE A 145 -9.16 -8.76 -1.29
N TRP A 146 -8.28 -7.84 -0.90
CA TRP A 146 -8.66 -6.72 -0.02
C TRP A 146 -9.79 -5.88 -0.63
N HIS A 147 -9.66 -5.49 -1.89
CA HIS A 147 -10.67 -4.63 -2.50
C HIS A 147 -11.95 -5.37 -2.90
N SER A 148 -11.86 -6.62 -3.35
CA SER A 148 -13.03 -7.38 -3.82
C SER A 148 -13.84 -8.04 -2.71
N VAL A 149 -13.19 -8.49 -1.63
CA VAL A 149 -13.85 -9.28 -0.57
C VAL A 149 -14.01 -8.49 0.72
N ILE A 150 -13.00 -7.73 1.14
CA ILE A 150 -13.02 -7.02 2.44
C ILE A 150 -13.68 -5.65 2.30
N GLU A 151 -13.26 -4.89 1.30
CA GLU A 151 -13.79 -3.55 1.06
C GLU A 151 -15.08 -3.56 0.25
N ASN A 152 -15.39 -4.66 -0.45
CA ASN A 152 -16.51 -4.75 -1.39
C ASN A 152 -16.53 -3.56 -2.39
N ASP A 153 -15.35 -3.15 -2.86
CA ASP A 153 -15.20 -2.07 -3.83
C ASP A 153 -15.71 -2.50 -5.22
N THR A 154 -16.21 -1.54 -6.00
CA THR A 154 -16.74 -1.85 -7.34
C THR A 154 -15.63 -2.25 -8.31
N PRO A 155 -15.92 -3.04 -9.37
CA PRO A 155 -14.94 -3.42 -10.38
C PRO A 155 -14.13 -2.25 -10.94
N THR A 156 -14.78 -1.11 -11.17
CA THR A 156 -14.14 0.12 -11.64
C THR A 156 -13.10 0.64 -10.65
N VAL A 157 -13.41 0.66 -9.35
CA VAL A 157 -12.48 1.09 -8.30
C VAL A 157 -11.31 0.12 -8.17
N ILE A 158 -11.58 -1.19 -8.13
CA ILE A 158 -10.53 -2.22 -8.05
C ILE A 158 -9.59 -2.12 -9.25
N SER A 159 -10.16 -1.99 -10.45
CA SER A 159 -9.43 -1.77 -11.71
C SER A 159 -8.56 -0.51 -11.59
N GLN A 160 -9.11 0.61 -11.13
CA GLN A 160 -8.35 1.85 -10.99
C GLN A 160 -7.16 1.72 -10.00
N ILE A 161 -7.35 1.01 -8.90
CA ILE A 161 -6.35 0.80 -7.85
C ILE A 161 -5.24 -0.13 -8.33
N THR A 162 -5.61 -1.31 -8.83
CA THR A 162 -4.68 -2.40 -9.17
C THR A 162 -4.00 -2.20 -10.51
N GLY A 163 -4.67 -1.52 -11.45
CA GLY A 163 -4.27 -1.45 -12.85
C GLY A 163 -4.67 -2.68 -13.68
N VAL A 164 -5.34 -3.68 -13.10
CA VAL A 164 -5.87 -4.85 -13.82
C VAL A 164 -7.07 -4.42 -14.66
N GLU A 165 -7.08 -4.75 -15.94
CA GLU A 165 -8.20 -4.41 -16.83
C GLU A 165 -9.53 -4.99 -16.33
N THR A 166 -10.62 -4.21 -16.45
CA THR A 166 -11.93 -4.59 -15.94
C THR A 166 -12.43 -5.91 -16.52
N GLY A 167 -12.14 -6.20 -17.81
CA GLY A 167 -12.51 -7.46 -18.46
C GLY A 167 -11.79 -8.70 -17.89
N LEU A 168 -10.57 -8.52 -17.36
CA LEU A 168 -9.76 -9.59 -16.76
C LEU A 168 -9.93 -9.66 -15.23
N LEU A 169 -10.67 -8.73 -14.64
CA LEU A 169 -10.70 -8.56 -13.20
C LEU A 169 -11.37 -9.74 -12.48
N ALA A 170 -12.46 -10.28 -13.04
CA ALA A 170 -13.15 -11.41 -12.44
C ALA A 170 -12.24 -12.65 -12.36
N GLU A 171 -11.52 -12.94 -13.43
CA GLU A 171 -10.55 -14.04 -13.49
C GLU A 171 -9.37 -13.79 -12.53
N ALA A 172 -8.83 -12.57 -12.47
CA ALA A 172 -7.74 -12.22 -11.56
C ALA A 172 -8.15 -12.38 -10.08
N CYS A 173 -9.36 -11.97 -9.71
CA CYS A 173 -9.90 -12.16 -8.35
C CYS A 173 -10.12 -13.64 -8.03
N LEU A 174 -10.67 -14.41 -8.97
CA LEU A 174 -10.84 -15.85 -8.81
C LEU A 174 -9.49 -16.54 -8.59
N HIS A 175 -8.49 -16.21 -9.41
CA HIS A 175 -7.14 -16.73 -9.29
C HIS A 175 -6.52 -16.38 -7.93
N ALA A 176 -6.61 -15.13 -7.49
CA ALA A 176 -6.10 -14.70 -6.19
C ALA A 176 -6.70 -15.51 -5.02
N ARG A 177 -8.02 -15.78 -5.06
CA ARG A 177 -8.70 -16.63 -4.07
C ARG A 177 -8.25 -18.09 -4.13
N GLN A 178 -8.07 -18.64 -5.33
CA GLN A 178 -7.53 -19.99 -5.49
C GLN A 178 -6.11 -20.10 -4.94
N THR A 179 -5.26 -19.10 -5.17
CA THR A 179 -3.91 -19.06 -4.58
C THR A 179 -3.97 -19.00 -3.05
N LEU A 180 -4.87 -18.20 -2.48
CA LEU A 180 -5.07 -18.15 -1.02
C LEU A 180 -5.45 -19.52 -0.46
N HIS A 181 -6.43 -20.17 -1.10
CA HIS A 181 -6.93 -21.48 -0.71
C HIS A 181 -5.83 -22.54 -0.71
N ARG A 182 -5.04 -22.61 -1.79
CA ARG A 182 -3.88 -23.52 -1.89
C ARG A 182 -2.84 -23.22 -0.81
N THR A 183 -2.48 -21.95 -0.63
CA THR A 183 -1.46 -21.54 0.35
C THR A 183 -1.91 -21.88 1.77
N TYR A 184 -3.19 -21.70 2.09
CA TYR A 184 -3.77 -22.05 3.38
C TYR A 184 -3.79 -23.57 3.60
N ALA A 185 -4.21 -24.34 2.59
CA ALA A 185 -4.15 -25.81 2.64
C ALA A 185 -2.71 -26.32 2.84
N ASP A 186 -1.74 -25.78 2.10
CA ASP A 186 -0.32 -26.17 2.23
C ASP A 186 0.23 -25.90 3.63
N LEU A 187 -0.11 -24.76 4.23
CA LEU A 187 0.27 -24.42 5.59
C LEU A 187 -0.29 -25.40 6.62
N TYR A 188 -1.55 -25.79 6.46
CA TYR A 188 -2.17 -26.78 7.33
C TYR A 188 -1.52 -28.15 7.20
N LEU A 189 -1.35 -28.64 5.98
CA LEU A 189 -0.75 -29.96 5.71
C LEU A 189 0.67 -30.05 6.26
N ALA A 190 1.45 -28.96 6.15
CA ALA A 190 2.79 -28.89 6.71
C ALA A 190 2.78 -28.96 8.25
N ARG A 191 1.78 -28.38 8.91
CA ARG A 191 1.64 -28.40 10.36
C ARG A 191 1.17 -29.75 10.89
N THR A 192 0.21 -30.38 10.23
CA THR A 192 -0.40 -31.64 10.70
C THR A 192 0.38 -32.89 10.30
N GLY A 193 1.40 -32.76 9.43
CA GLY A 193 2.19 -33.89 8.97
C GLY A 193 1.40 -34.86 8.08
N GLN A 194 0.36 -34.39 7.40
CA GLN A 194 -0.56 -35.20 6.58
C GLN A 194 -0.40 -34.93 5.07
N PRO A 195 0.75 -35.18 4.42
CA PRO A 195 0.95 -34.87 3.00
C PRO A 195 0.00 -35.65 2.07
N ALA A 196 -0.48 -36.83 2.51
CA ALA A 196 -1.47 -37.64 1.79
C ALA A 196 -2.83 -36.94 1.59
N CYS A 197 -3.14 -35.91 2.40
CA CYS A 197 -4.34 -35.09 2.25
C CYS A 197 -4.25 -34.05 1.11
N ARG A 198 -3.06 -33.82 0.51
CA ARG A 198 -2.83 -32.73 -0.45
C ARG A 198 -3.75 -32.76 -1.68
N HIS A 199 -3.84 -33.91 -2.35
CA HIS A 199 -4.62 -34.03 -3.59
C HIS A 199 -6.12 -33.73 -3.37
N LYS A 200 -6.63 -34.00 -2.16
CA LYS A 200 -8.05 -33.83 -1.81
C LYS A 200 -8.43 -32.40 -1.41
N ASN A 201 -7.44 -31.58 -1.04
CA ASN A 201 -7.64 -30.20 -0.58
C ASN A 201 -7.33 -29.15 -1.66
N THR A 202 -6.91 -29.59 -2.85
CA THR A 202 -6.54 -28.68 -3.94
C THR A 202 -7.77 -28.42 -4.82
N ARG A 203 -8.25 -27.17 -4.85
CA ARG A 203 -9.34 -26.80 -5.78
C ARG A 203 -8.83 -26.95 -7.23
N PRO A 204 -9.59 -27.61 -8.13
CA PRO A 204 -9.13 -27.86 -9.49
C PRO A 204 -8.85 -26.55 -10.21
N GLN A 205 -7.79 -26.55 -11.00
CA GLN A 205 -7.37 -25.40 -11.81
C GLN A 205 -8.33 -25.21 -12.99
N PRO A 206 -8.74 -23.98 -13.31
CA PRO A 206 -9.47 -23.71 -14.56
C PRO A 206 -8.61 -24.01 -15.80
N ASP A 207 -7.28 -23.90 -15.65
CA ASP A 207 -6.24 -24.22 -16.63
C ASP A 207 -5.82 -25.70 -16.63
N ALA A 208 -6.47 -26.56 -15.83
CA ALA A 208 -6.24 -28.00 -15.89
C ALA A 208 -6.75 -28.56 -17.24
N ALA A 209 -5.93 -29.39 -17.89
CA ALA A 209 -6.30 -30.02 -19.15
C ALA A 209 -7.66 -30.75 -19.01
N PRO A 210 -8.56 -30.63 -20.01
CA PRO A 210 -9.84 -31.33 -20.00
C PRO A 210 -9.57 -32.85 -19.98
N GLY A 211 -9.77 -33.48 -18.83
CA GLY A 211 -9.46 -34.89 -18.58
C GLY A 211 -8.61 -35.17 -17.32
N ALA A 212 -8.01 -34.15 -16.70
CA ALA A 212 -7.25 -34.31 -15.45
C ALA A 212 -8.12 -34.27 -14.16
N LEU A 213 -9.43 -34.12 -14.32
CA LEU A 213 -10.40 -34.14 -13.22
C LEU A 213 -10.74 -35.59 -12.88
N GLU A 214 -9.84 -36.26 -12.16
CA GLU A 214 -10.26 -37.34 -11.28
C GLU A 214 -11.33 -36.76 -10.32
N PRO A 215 -12.47 -37.43 -10.12
CA PRO A 215 -13.48 -36.95 -9.19
C PRO A 215 -12.85 -36.85 -7.80
N ILE A 216 -12.61 -35.62 -7.33
CA ILE A 216 -12.04 -35.36 -6.01
C ILE A 216 -12.94 -36.06 -4.99
N PRO A 217 -12.46 -37.10 -4.28
CA PRO A 217 -13.27 -37.74 -3.26
C PRO A 217 -13.48 -36.70 -2.18
N LEU A 218 -14.71 -36.19 -2.11
CA LEU A 218 -15.11 -35.03 -1.29
C LEU A 218 -14.84 -35.21 0.21
N LEU A 219 -14.49 -36.40 0.68
CA LEU A 219 -14.10 -36.60 2.07
C LEU A 219 -12.93 -37.57 2.18
N CYS A 220 -11.79 -37.05 2.63
CA CYS A 220 -10.87 -37.87 3.38
C CYS A 220 -11.43 -38.02 4.80
N PRO A 221 -11.64 -39.25 5.31
CA PRO A 221 -12.07 -39.45 6.70
C PRO A 221 -11.11 -38.84 7.74
N HIS A 222 -9.88 -38.51 7.32
CA HIS A 222 -8.80 -38.05 8.18
C HIS A 222 -8.46 -36.55 8.03
N CYS A 223 -9.00 -35.84 7.02
CA CYS A 223 -8.69 -34.42 6.84
C CYS A 223 -9.75 -33.54 7.54
N HIS A 224 -9.46 -33.11 8.77
CA HIS A 224 -10.34 -32.20 9.54
C HIS A 224 -10.44 -30.79 8.94
N ILE A 225 -9.52 -30.38 8.06
CA ILE A 225 -9.51 -29.05 7.42
C ILE A 225 -10.51 -28.89 6.27
N HIS A 226 -11.02 -29.96 5.68
CA HIS A 226 -11.85 -29.87 4.49
C HIS A 226 -13.11 -28.97 4.68
N PRO A 227 -13.85 -29.05 5.80
CA PRO A 227 -14.93 -28.11 6.11
C PRO A 227 -14.45 -26.65 6.18
N ASP A 228 -13.27 -26.41 6.76
CA ASP A 228 -12.69 -25.07 6.86
C ASP A 228 -12.30 -24.49 5.50
N LEU A 229 -11.77 -25.33 4.62
CA LEU A 229 -11.40 -24.97 3.26
C LEU A 229 -12.63 -24.68 2.39
N ILE A 230 -13.72 -25.45 2.51
CA ILE A 230 -14.95 -25.20 1.74
C ILE A 230 -15.56 -23.86 2.14
N THR A 231 -15.62 -23.58 3.44
CA THR A 231 -16.25 -22.38 3.99
C THR A 231 -15.33 -21.17 4.00
N LEU A 232 -14.06 -21.31 3.60
CA LEU A 232 -13.06 -20.27 3.67
C LEU A 232 -13.55 -18.97 3.00
N ASP A 233 -14.05 -19.09 1.77
CA ASP A 233 -14.53 -17.95 0.98
C ASP A 233 -15.64 -17.15 1.67
N LEU A 234 -16.55 -17.84 2.37
CA LEU A 234 -17.67 -17.23 3.11
C LEU A 234 -17.21 -16.51 4.38
N ARG A 235 -16.06 -16.92 4.94
CA ARG A 235 -15.52 -16.39 6.20
C ARG A 235 -14.47 -15.31 5.98
N LEU A 236 -13.96 -15.12 4.76
CA LEU A 236 -12.89 -14.16 4.46
C LEU A 236 -13.24 -12.73 4.90
N GLU A 237 -14.46 -12.26 4.60
CA GLU A 237 -14.88 -10.88 4.92
C GLU A 237 -14.84 -10.60 6.44
N ALA A 238 -15.20 -11.59 7.26
CA ALA A 238 -15.24 -11.44 8.71
C ALA A 238 -13.87 -11.72 9.37
N GLN A 239 -13.21 -12.81 8.97
CA GLN A 239 -12.03 -13.32 9.67
C GLN A 239 -10.74 -12.65 9.23
N LEU A 240 -10.59 -12.35 7.93
CA LEU A 240 -9.31 -11.87 7.41
C LEU A 240 -8.97 -10.45 7.92
N PRO A 241 -9.88 -9.47 7.94
CA PRO A 241 -9.58 -8.15 8.50
C PRO A 241 -9.27 -8.21 9.99
N ALA A 242 -10.02 -9.00 10.76
CA ALA A 242 -9.76 -9.21 12.18
C ALA A 242 -8.38 -9.84 12.42
N ALA A 243 -8.00 -10.84 11.62
CA ALA A 243 -6.70 -11.49 11.72
C ALA A 243 -5.52 -10.59 11.29
N LEU A 244 -5.76 -9.61 10.41
CA LEU A 244 -4.71 -8.70 9.91
C LEU A 244 -4.59 -7.41 10.74
N LEU A 245 -5.71 -6.88 11.22
CA LEU A 245 -5.80 -5.56 11.85
C LEU A 245 -6.16 -5.63 13.34
N ALA A 246 -6.59 -6.76 13.88
CA ALA A 246 -7.20 -6.92 15.20
C ALA A 246 -8.52 -6.15 15.37
N TRP A 247 -8.48 -4.82 15.29
CA TRP A 247 -9.66 -3.96 15.32
C TRP A 247 -10.27 -3.80 13.92
N TRP A 248 -11.45 -4.37 13.74
CA TRP A 248 -12.24 -4.23 12.52
C TRP A 248 -13.72 -3.98 12.83
N PRO A 249 -14.26 -2.78 12.51
CA PRO A 249 -15.67 -2.46 12.76
C PRO A 249 -16.67 -3.15 11.81
N GLY A 250 -16.19 -3.90 10.82
CA GLY A 250 -17.03 -4.63 9.87
C GLY A 250 -18.00 -3.72 9.11
N HIS A 251 -19.29 -4.02 9.21
CA HIS A 251 -20.34 -3.30 8.49
C HIS A 251 -20.45 -1.82 8.87
N GLU A 252 -20.08 -1.42 10.09
CA GLU A 252 -20.10 -0.01 10.49
C GLU A 252 -19.09 0.81 9.68
N TYR A 253 -17.90 0.25 9.48
CA TYR A 253 -16.87 0.84 8.63
C TYR A 253 -17.37 0.96 7.18
N LEU A 254 -17.91 -0.13 6.61
CA LEU A 254 -18.39 -0.14 5.23
C LEU A 254 -19.54 0.85 5.01
N ARG A 255 -20.50 0.92 5.94
CA ARG A 255 -21.61 1.90 5.92
C ARG A 255 -21.08 3.33 5.94
N THR A 256 -20.14 3.62 6.84
CA THR A 256 -19.54 4.95 6.95
C THR A 256 -18.78 5.32 5.68
N LYS A 257 -18.02 4.38 5.11
CA LYS A 257 -17.32 4.55 3.82
C LYS A 257 -18.30 4.90 2.71
N GLU A 258 -19.43 4.20 2.64
CA GLU A 258 -20.47 4.44 1.62
C GLU A 258 -21.13 5.81 1.78
N VAL A 259 -21.48 6.21 3.00
CA VAL A 259 -22.03 7.55 3.29
C VAL A 259 -21.05 8.64 2.84
N LEU A 260 -19.77 8.51 3.19
CA LEU A 260 -18.73 9.45 2.77
C LEU A 260 -18.51 9.45 1.25
N ALA A 261 -18.74 8.33 0.56
CA ALA A 261 -18.65 8.23 -0.90
C ALA A 261 -19.72 9.05 -1.62
N ARG A 262 -20.92 9.17 -1.04
CA ARG A 262 -22.03 9.98 -1.58
C ARG A 262 -21.87 11.48 -1.34
N GLN A 263 -21.02 11.88 -0.40
CA GLN A 263 -20.77 13.28 -0.09
C GLN A 263 -19.71 13.89 -1.01
N THR A 264 -19.91 15.12 -1.48
CA THR A 264 -18.93 15.88 -2.26
C THR A 264 -17.83 16.45 -1.36
N ILE A 265 -17.05 15.57 -0.72
CA ILE A 265 -15.87 15.97 0.06
C ILE A 265 -14.69 16.05 -0.91
N THR A 266 -14.14 17.25 -1.09
CA THR A 266 -12.80 17.42 -1.67
C THR A 266 -11.81 17.45 -0.52
N PRO A 267 -11.12 16.34 -0.20
CA PRO A 267 -10.22 16.32 0.93
C PRO A 267 -9.01 17.21 0.63
N LEU A 268 -8.68 18.09 1.57
CA LEU A 268 -7.52 18.98 1.47
C LEU A 268 -6.24 18.17 1.72
N LEU A 269 -5.28 18.25 0.81
CA LEU A 269 -4.00 17.56 0.96
C LEU A 269 -3.29 18.00 2.24
N PRO A 270 -2.63 17.11 3.00
CA PRO A 270 -1.85 17.52 4.17
C PRO A 270 -0.85 18.63 3.83
N ALA A 271 -0.68 19.60 4.75
CA ALA A 271 0.10 20.82 4.51
C ALA A 271 1.56 20.53 4.12
N THR A 272 2.15 19.45 4.64
CA THR A 272 3.49 18.97 4.31
C THR A 272 3.62 18.55 2.85
N ALA A 273 2.64 17.80 2.34
CA ALA A 273 2.55 17.40 0.94
C ALA A 273 2.35 18.60 0.02
N ALA A 274 1.50 19.56 0.42
CA ALA A 274 1.25 20.80 -0.30
C ALA A 274 2.49 21.73 -0.34
N ARG A 275 3.26 21.81 0.75
CA ARG A 275 4.48 22.62 0.82
C ARG A 275 5.57 22.07 -0.10
N ARG A 276 5.72 20.74 -0.18
CA ARG A 276 6.72 20.09 -1.05
C ARG A 276 6.35 20.15 -2.54
N SER A 277 5.07 20.11 -2.89
CA SER A 277 4.64 20.30 -4.29
C SER A 277 4.85 21.74 -4.78
N ARG A 278 4.62 22.73 -3.90
CA ARG A 278 4.93 24.16 -4.18
C ARG A 278 6.43 24.37 -4.42
N LEU A 279 7.30 23.79 -3.60
CA LEU A 279 8.75 23.90 -3.77
C LEU A 279 9.22 23.37 -5.14
N ARG A 280 8.70 22.23 -5.62
CA ARG A 280 9.05 21.73 -6.96
C ARG A 280 8.50 22.59 -8.10
N THR A 281 7.32 23.19 -7.94
CA THR A 281 6.79 24.13 -8.96
C THR A 281 7.71 25.34 -9.10
N ILE A 282 8.20 25.87 -7.97
CA ILE A 282 9.18 26.95 -7.93
C ILE A 282 10.52 26.52 -8.53
N THR A 283 11.06 25.35 -8.14
CA THR A 283 12.31 24.83 -8.71
C THR A 283 12.19 24.60 -10.22
N ALA A 284 11.08 24.03 -10.70
CA ALA A 284 10.83 23.82 -12.13
C ALA A 284 10.70 25.14 -12.91
N MET A 285 10.13 26.19 -12.30
CA MET A 285 10.14 27.54 -12.88
C MET A 285 11.56 28.12 -12.96
N LEU A 286 12.41 27.84 -11.97
CA LEU A 286 13.79 28.35 -11.91
C LEU A 286 14.76 27.56 -12.81
N THR A 287 14.49 26.29 -13.09
CA THR A 287 15.33 25.43 -13.95
C THR A 287 14.78 25.26 -15.36
N ALA A 288 13.61 25.82 -15.67
CA ALA A 288 13.12 25.89 -17.04
C ALA A 288 14.14 26.66 -17.90
N PRO A 289 14.68 26.07 -18.97
CA PRO A 289 15.53 26.82 -19.88
C PRO A 289 14.70 27.98 -20.42
N LEU A 290 15.23 29.20 -20.28
CA LEU A 290 14.69 30.37 -20.96
C LEU A 290 14.80 30.10 -22.46
N THR A 291 13.77 29.50 -23.05
CA THR A 291 13.62 29.39 -24.49
C THR A 291 13.33 30.77 -25.02
N GLY A 292 14.40 31.55 -25.17
CA GLY A 292 14.40 32.82 -25.87
C GLY A 292 13.80 32.61 -27.26
N GLY A 293 12.68 33.28 -27.51
CA GLY A 293 12.00 33.25 -28.79
C GLY A 293 12.97 33.62 -29.91
N ARG A 294 13.22 32.68 -30.81
CA ARG A 294 13.87 32.96 -32.10
C ARG A 294 12.94 33.84 -32.92
N ARG A 295 13.25 35.13 -33.01
CA ARG A 295 12.81 35.99 -34.12
C ARG A 295 13.53 35.54 -35.41
N PRO A 296 12.87 35.57 -36.58
CA PRO A 296 13.50 35.17 -37.83
C PRO A 296 14.50 36.24 -38.29
N ALA A 297 15.51 35.76 -39.01
CA ALA A 297 16.73 36.44 -39.37
C ALA A 297 16.59 37.42 -40.55
N ALA A 298 17.32 38.53 -40.46
CA ALA A 298 17.93 39.29 -41.55
C ALA A 298 19.06 40.11 -40.88
N GLY A 299 20.29 40.26 -41.34
CA GLY A 299 21.03 39.82 -42.51
C GLY A 299 22.32 40.66 -42.52
N ARG A 300 23.47 40.02 -42.73
CA ARG A 300 24.79 40.57 -43.12
C ARG A 300 25.45 41.67 -42.25
N GLY A 301 26.63 41.33 -41.72
CA GLY A 301 27.64 42.30 -41.30
C GLY A 301 28.94 41.60 -40.92
N ARG A 302 30.04 41.98 -41.59
CA ARG A 302 31.38 41.37 -41.53
C ARG A 302 32.04 41.43 -40.15
N GLY A 303 32.70 40.33 -39.81
CA GLY A 303 34.07 40.20 -39.30
C GLY A 303 34.57 41.14 -38.21
N ILE A 304 35.01 40.57 -37.08
CA ILE A 304 36.27 40.81 -36.37
C ILE A 304 36.45 39.65 -35.37
N ARG A 305 37.61 38.98 -35.42
CA ARG A 305 38.05 38.03 -34.37
C ARG A 305 38.53 38.84 -33.16
N PRO A 306 38.26 38.38 -31.93
CA PRO A 306 39.39 38.23 -31.03
C PRO A 306 39.42 36.93 -30.22
N ARG A 307 40.66 36.68 -29.85
CA ARG A 307 41.30 35.66 -29.02
C ARG A 307 40.50 35.12 -27.83
N ALA A 308 40.71 33.82 -27.63
CA ALA A 308 40.41 33.06 -26.44
C ALA A 308 41.01 33.68 -25.18
N THR A 309 40.19 33.75 -24.13
CA THR A 309 40.64 33.73 -22.73
C THR A 309 39.72 32.78 -21.99
N ALA A 310 40.30 31.68 -21.51
CA ALA A 310 39.67 30.73 -20.60
C ALA A 310 39.30 31.45 -19.30
N ALA A 311 38.01 31.47 -18.95
CA ALA A 311 37.55 31.87 -17.63
C ALA A 311 37.27 30.61 -16.82
N ALA A 312 38.06 30.47 -15.75
CA ALA A 312 38.05 29.36 -14.83
C ALA A 312 36.71 29.21 -14.10
N VAL A 313 36.26 27.96 -14.03
CA VAL A 313 35.25 27.48 -13.08
C VAL A 313 35.91 27.39 -11.71
N PRO A 314 35.41 28.03 -10.64
CA PRO A 314 35.86 27.68 -9.31
C PRO A 314 35.14 26.39 -8.88
N ALA A 315 35.88 25.28 -8.97
CA ALA A 315 35.59 24.07 -8.23
C ALA A 315 35.81 24.36 -6.74
N LEU A 316 34.75 24.27 -5.93
CA LEU A 316 34.89 24.25 -4.47
C LEU A 316 34.76 22.79 -4.00
N LEU A 317 35.90 22.13 -3.85
CA LEU A 317 36.04 20.78 -3.31
C LEU A 317 36.79 20.86 -1.97
N VAL A 318 36.05 20.65 -0.89
CA VAL A 318 36.31 19.70 0.23
C VAL A 318 37.63 19.77 1.05
N LEU A 319 37.42 19.62 2.38
CA LEU A 319 38.25 19.01 3.44
C LEU A 319 39.22 19.87 4.28
N LEU A 320 39.00 19.84 5.60
CA LEU A 320 40.01 19.78 6.69
C LEU A 320 39.33 19.10 7.91
N LEU A 321 39.52 17.78 8.10
CA LEU A 321 40.48 17.09 9.00
C LEU A 321 40.03 17.11 10.48
N THR A 322 39.50 16.03 11.07
CA THR A 322 40.16 14.85 11.71
C THR A 322 41.16 15.15 12.84
N GLY A 323 40.91 14.53 14.00
CA GLY A 323 41.80 14.36 15.16
C GLY A 323 40.97 14.49 16.44
N ILE A 324 40.80 13.50 17.34
CA ILE A 324 41.83 12.68 17.99
C ILE A 324 41.26 11.29 18.33
N ALA A 325 42.05 10.26 18.02
CA ALA A 325 41.94 8.90 18.54
C ALA A 325 43.01 8.65 19.62
N THR A 326 42.84 7.55 20.37
CA THR A 326 43.74 6.86 21.33
C THR A 326 43.63 7.32 22.80
N SER A 327 43.24 6.45 23.74
CA SER A 327 44.08 5.35 24.29
C SER A 327 43.19 4.20 24.83
N VAL A 328 43.34 2.94 24.38
CA VAL A 328 44.17 1.82 24.94
C VAL A 328 43.70 1.39 26.34
N LEU A 329 42.96 0.28 26.56
CA LEU A 329 43.25 -1.17 26.43
C LEU A 329 44.32 -1.71 27.40
N ALA A 330 43.90 -2.16 28.58
CA ALA A 330 44.46 -3.20 29.47
C ALA A 330 43.51 -3.28 30.69
N LEU A 331 43.09 -4.41 31.28
CA LEU A 331 43.65 -5.74 31.40
C LEU A 331 42.55 -6.82 31.37
N THR A 332 42.86 -7.92 30.72
CA THR A 332 42.37 -9.27 30.99
C THR A 332 42.84 -9.78 32.36
N GLY A 333 42.00 -10.55 33.08
CA GLY A 333 42.50 -11.60 33.97
C GLY A 333 41.68 -11.92 35.22
N ALA A 334 41.21 -13.17 35.30
CA ALA A 334 40.81 -13.95 36.47
C ALA A 334 39.47 -13.59 37.16
N GLY A 335 38.61 -14.53 37.56
CA GLY A 335 38.75 -15.98 37.63
C GLY A 335 37.42 -16.67 37.89
N GLN A 336 37.44 -17.98 37.65
CA GLN A 336 36.43 -18.96 38.04
C GLN A 336 36.26 -18.97 39.56
N PHE A 337 35.01 -18.99 40.03
CA PHE A 337 34.45 -19.96 40.98
C PHE A 337 32.92 -19.92 40.84
#